data_AF-A0A5M8Q5L6-F1
#
_entry.id   AF-A0A5M8Q5L6-F1
#
_cell.length_a   1.000
_cell.length_b   1.000
_cell.length_c   1.000
_cell.angle_alpha   90.00
_cell.angle_beta   90.00
_cell.angle_gamma   90.00
#
_symmetry.space_group_name_H-M   'P 1'
#
loop_
_entity.id
_entity.type
_entity.pdbx_description
1 polymer ?
#
loop_
_entity_poly.entity_id
_entity_poly.type
_entity_poly.pdbx_seq_one_letter_code
_entity_poly.pdbx_strand_id
1 'polypeptide(L)'
;MWFPNRLQEPFSDSNSLFPIPSPPKPIDHLPNTVLLKTSLKHNMSSADDQYEVRNDAATGGAPAGDATDNSYTSRTGQSQIPVQKDQAPVEDPIDPATADSDETLARDDAEAIDQSNILDGGRTRGAKPTGTYREPGDEEGLPANDGTSST
;
A
#
# COMPACT_ATOMS: atom_id res chain seq x y z
N MET A 1 32.59 -47.94 -24.05
CA MET A 1 31.34 -47.42 -24.65
C MET A 1 31.24 -45.95 -24.21
N TRP A 2 31.75 -45.01 -25.00
CA TRP A 2 31.05 -44.23 -26.04
C TRP A 2 29.99 -43.26 -25.46
N PHE A 3 30.31 -41.96 -25.47
CA PHE A 3 29.42 -40.78 -25.29
C PHE A 3 28.43 -40.63 -26.47
N PRO A 4 27.59 -39.59 -26.52
CA PRO A 4 26.48 -39.17 -25.65
C PRO A 4 25.17 -39.05 -26.47
N ASN A 5 24.03 -38.72 -25.87
CA ASN A 5 22.91 -38.16 -26.64
C ASN A 5 22.29 -36.95 -25.94
N ARG A 6 22.67 -35.78 -26.46
CA ARG A 6 21.97 -34.50 -26.36
C ARG A 6 20.88 -34.52 -27.43
N LEU A 7 19.63 -34.27 -27.06
CA LEU A 7 18.62 -33.82 -28.01
C LEU A 7 17.94 -32.56 -27.48
N GLN A 8 17.94 -31.60 -28.39
CA GLN A 8 17.45 -30.24 -28.39
C GLN A 8 16.08 -30.25 -29.14
N GLU A 9 15.35 -29.14 -29.05
CA GLU A 9 14.26 -28.68 -29.95
C GLU A 9 12.80 -29.02 -29.52
N PRO A 10 11.79 -28.31 -30.05
CA PRO A 10 11.37 -26.98 -29.59
C PRO A 10 9.85 -26.93 -29.30
N PHE A 11 9.39 -26.05 -28.39
CA PHE A 11 7.96 -25.79 -28.24
C PHE A 11 7.47 -24.94 -29.43
N SER A 12 7.04 -25.61 -30.50
CA SER A 12 6.34 -24.99 -31.62
C SER A 12 4.86 -24.78 -31.30
N ASP A 13 4.40 -23.62 -31.75
CA ASP A 13 3.08 -23.03 -31.65
C ASP A 13 1.93 -23.95 -32.10
N SER A 14 0.85 -23.97 -31.32
CA SER A 14 -0.47 -24.41 -31.79
C SER A 14 -1.51 -23.38 -31.37
N ASN A 15 -1.51 -22.25 -32.07
CA ASN A 15 -2.60 -21.27 -32.06
C ASN A 15 -3.77 -21.89 -32.86
N SER A 16 -4.88 -22.24 -32.20
CA SER A 16 -6.07 -22.79 -32.86
C SER A 16 -6.79 -21.68 -33.65
N LEU A 17 -6.46 -21.59 -34.94
CA LEU A 17 -7.04 -20.64 -35.87
C LEU A 17 -8.31 -21.25 -36.49
N PHE A 18 -9.49 -20.79 -36.08
CA PHE A 18 -10.72 -21.02 -36.85
C PHE A 18 -10.61 -20.31 -38.22
N PRO A 19 -11.04 -20.92 -39.33
CA PRO A 19 -10.96 -20.28 -40.64
C PRO A 19 -12.01 -19.17 -40.78
N ILE A 20 -11.56 -17.98 -41.16
CA ILE A 20 -12.41 -16.83 -41.52
C ILE A 20 -13.06 -17.13 -42.89
N PRO A 21 -14.37 -16.89 -43.10
CA PRO A 21 -15.00 -17.10 -44.41
C PRO A 21 -14.52 -16.08 -45.45
N SER A 22 -14.32 -16.54 -46.70
CA SER A 22 -13.90 -15.71 -47.83
C SER A 22 -14.89 -14.57 -48.13
N PRO A 23 -14.42 -13.39 -48.57
CA PRO A 23 -15.30 -12.26 -48.89
C PRO A 23 -16.11 -12.49 -50.18
N PRO A 24 -17.31 -11.87 -50.32
CA PRO A 24 -18.15 -12.00 -51.51
C PRO A 24 -17.51 -11.35 -52.75
N LYS A 25 -17.78 -11.90 -53.92
CA LYS A 25 -17.25 -11.41 -55.22
C LYS A 25 -17.78 -10.00 -55.54
N PRO A 26 -16.99 -9.16 -56.24
CA PRO A 26 -17.40 -7.79 -56.56
C PRO A 26 -18.54 -7.79 -57.60
N ILE A 27 -19.53 -6.92 -57.35
CA ILE A 27 -20.60 -6.62 -58.31
C ILE A 27 -20.07 -5.55 -59.25
N ASP A 28 -19.98 -5.91 -60.52
CA ASP A 28 -19.65 -4.99 -61.61
C ASP A 28 -20.89 -4.21 -62.07
N HIS A 29 -20.66 -2.91 -62.36
CA HIS A 29 -21.46 -1.99 -63.19
C HIS A 29 -22.68 -1.31 -62.49
N LEU A 30 -22.92 0.00 -62.58
CA LEU A 30 -22.74 0.98 -63.67
C LEU A 30 -22.44 2.41 -63.16
N PRO A 31 -21.90 3.30 -64.01
CA PRO A 31 -21.59 4.69 -63.66
C PRO A 31 -22.74 5.68 -63.95
N ASN A 32 -22.60 6.88 -63.37
CA ASN A 32 -23.24 8.18 -63.71
C ASN A 32 -24.52 8.51 -62.90
N THR A 33 -24.78 9.72 -62.38
CA THR A 33 -24.18 11.05 -62.62
C THR A 33 -24.71 12.09 -61.60
N VAL A 34 -24.03 13.24 -61.53
CA VAL A 34 -24.41 14.58 -60.97
C VAL A 34 -23.99 14.96 -59.54
N LEU A 35 -23.03 15.92 -59.52
CA LEU A 35 -22.81 17.05 -58.61
C LEU A 35 -23.50 17.07 -57.23
N LEU A 36 -22.69 17.15 -56.18
CA LEU A 36 -22.70 18.33 -55.30
C LEU A 36 -21.30 18.64 -54.76
N LYS A 37 -20.97 19.93 -54.74
CA LYS A 37 -19.69 20.52 -54.38
C LYS A 37 -19.41 20.35 -52.89
N THR A 38 -18.35 19.64 -52.52
CA THR A 38 -17.61 19.87 -51.27
C THR A 38 -16.20 19.29 -51.40
N SER A 39 -15.32 20.05 -52.04
CA SER A 39 -13.89 19.96 -51.76
C SER A 39 -13.69 20.50 -50.34
N LEU A 40 -13.72 19.63 -49.33
CA LEU A 40 -12.95 19.85 -48.10
C LEU A 40 -12.70 18.49 -47.45
N LYS A 41 -11.41 18.12 -47.48
CA LYS A 41 -10.84 16.92 -46.88
C LYS A 41 -11.20 16.90 -45.39
N HIS A 42 -11.51 15.72 -44.89
CA HIS A 42 -11.48 15.35 -43.47
C HIS A 42 -10.43 16.16 -42.71
N ASN A 43 -10.84 17.06 -41.83
CA ASN A 43 -9.96 17.67 -40.82
C ASN A 43 -10.77 18.47 -39.78
N MET A 44 -11.72 17.81 -39.14
CA MET A 44 -12.13 18.20 -37.78
C MET A 44 -11.74 17.05 -36.86
N SER A 45 -10.43 16.79 -36.73
CA SER A 45 -9.97 16.34 -35.42
C SER A 45 -10.29 17.48 -34.47
N SER A 46 -11.10 17.22 -33.46
CA SER A 46 -11.35 18.22 -32.43
C SER A 46 -10.00 18.62 -31.80
N ALA A 47 -9.93 19.81 -31.21
CA ALA A 47 -8.72 20.22 -30.51
C ALA A 47 -8.31 19.18 -29.44
N ASP A 48 -9.30 18.49 -28.86
CA ASP A 48 -9.12 17.39 -27.92
C ASP A 48 -8.49 16.17 -28.60
N ASP A 49 -8.98 15.74 -29.78
CA ASP A 49 -8.38 14.62 -30.52
C ASP A 49 -6.91 14.91 -30.91
N GLN A 50 -6.59 16.15 -31.29
CA GLN A 50 -5.22 16.55 -31.58
C GLN A 50 -4.33 16.60 -30.33
N TYR A 51 -4.91 16.90 -29.17
CA TYR A 51 -4.21 16.93 -27.89
C TYR A 51 -3.84 15.51 -27.44
N GLU A 52 -4.80 14.60 -27.49
CA GLU A 52 -4.59 13.19 -27.14
C GLU A 52 -3.58 12.53 -28.08
N VAL A 53 -3.73 12.68 -29.40
CA VAL A 53 -2.77 12.07 -30.36
C VAL A 53 -1.34 12.58 -30.16
N ARG A 54 -1.18 13.88 -29.86
CA ARG A 54 0.16 14.47 -29.64
C ARG A 54 0.80 14.00 -28.34
N ASN A 55 0.01 13.83 -27.28
CA ASN A 55 0.50 13.37 -25.98
C ASN A 55 0.67 11.85 -25.91
N ASP A 56 -0.20 11.08 -26.56
CA ASP A 56 -0.13 9.60 -26.63
C ASP A 56 1.05 9.15 -27.52
N ALA A 57 1.30 9.87 -28.62
CA ALA A 57 2.51 9.69 -29.42
C ALA A 57 3.80 10.14 -28.69
N ALA A 58 3.68 10.89 -27.60
CA ALA A 58 4.81 11.21 -26.72
C ALA A 58 5.09 10.03 -25.77
N THR A 59 5.52 8.90 -26.34
CA THR A 59 5.91 7.65 -25.64
C THR A 59 7.18 7.80 -24.76
N GLY A 60 7.46 9.01 -24.28
CA GLY A 60 8.62 9.35 -23.44
C GLY A 60 8.47 10.69 -22.71
N GLY A 61 7.24 11.23 -22.62
CA GLY A 61 6.99 12.56 -22.05
C GLY A 61 6.89 12.60 -20.52
N ALA A 62 6.58 11.46 -19.88
CA ALA A 62 6.68 11.36 -18.44
C ALA A 62 8.17 11.21 -18.07
N PRO A 63 8.75 12.14 -17.28
CA PRO A 63 10.10 11.93 -16.78
C PRO A 63 10.12 10.63 -16.00
N ALA A 64 11.12 9.77 -16.25
CA ALA A 64 11.23 8.48 -15.59
C ALA A 64 11.34 8.58 -14.05
N GLY A 65 11.55 9.79 -13.52
CA GLY A 65 11.74 10.06 -12.10
C GLY A 65 13.09 9.50 -11.64
N ASP A 66 13.91 10.31 -10.99
CA ASP A 66 15.06 9.78 -10.25
C ASP A 66 14.63 9.68 -8.78
N ALA A 67 14.53 8.46 -8.24
CA ALA A 67 14.23 8.24 -6.83
C ALA A 67 15.32 8.77 -5.89
N THR A 68 16.44 9.25 -6.43
CA THR A 68 17.54 9.91 -5.72
C THR A 68 17.60 11.42 -5.90
N ASP A 69 16.63 12.00 -6.60
CA ASP A 69 16.53 13.45 -6.76
C ASP A 69 16.15 14.14 -5.44
N ASN A 70 17.14 14.78 -4.80
CA ASN A 70 16.95 15.54 -3.57
C ASN A 70 16.88 17.06 -3.81
N SER A 71 16.64 17.50 -5.05
CA SER A 71 16.55 18.93 -5.40
C SER A 71 15.48 19.68 -4.59
N TYR A 72 14.47 18.98 -4.08
CA TYR A 72 13.45 19.52 -3.18
C TYR A 72 13.97 19.90 -1.78
N THR A 73 15.13 19.39 -1.35
CA THR A 73 15.69 19.67 0.00
C THR A 73 16.29 21.06 0.15
N SER A 74 16.53 21.78 -0.95
CA SER A 74 17.05 23.15 -0.92
C SER A 74 16.41 23.99 -2.01
N ARG A 75 15.91 25.18 -1.64
CA ARG A 75 15.40 26.17 -2.60
C ARG A 75 16.23 27.44 -2.52
N THR A 76 16.73 27.92 -3.66
CA THR A 76 17.46 29.17 -3.75
C THR A 76 16.60 30.36 -3.29
N GLY A 77 17.11 31.17 -2.37
CA GLY A 77 16.45 32.41 -1.92
C GLY A 77 15.41 32.27 -0.79
N GLN A 78 15.34 31.12 -0.12
CA GLN A 78 14.47 30.89 1.03
C GLN A 78 15.30 30.44 2.24
N SER A 79 14.84 30.76 3.45
CA SER A 79 15.42 30.21 4.69
C SER A 79 15.32 28.68 4.64
N GLN A 80 16.44 28.00 4.93
CA GLN A 80 16.56 26.56 4.82
C GLN A 80 15.63 25.87 5.83
N ILE A 81 14.49 25.37 5.35
CA ILE A 81 13.65 24.44 6.10
C ILE A 81 14.35 23.07 6.05
N PRO A 82 14.67 22.44 7.19
CA PRO A 82 15.33 21.15 7.20
C PRO A 82 14.35 20.06 6.74
N VAL A 83 14.44 19.68 5.47
CA VAL A 83 13.73 18.53 4.90
C VAL A 83 14.72 17.38 4.78
N GLN A 84 14.31 16.18 5.19
CA GLN A 84 15.14 14.99 5.05
C GLN A 84 15.25 14.57 3.58
N LYS A 85 16.44 14.09 3.19
CA LYS A 85 16.70 13.50 1.89
C LYS A 85 16.11 12.09 1.83
N ASP A 86 15.75 11.62 0.64
CA ASP A 86 15.18 10.27 0.45
C ASP A 86 16.18 9.16 0.85
N GLN A 87 17.48 9.41 0.64
CA GLN A 87 18.55 8.48 1.01
C GLN A 87 19.12 8.76 2.41
N ALA A 88 18.55 9.69 3.16
CA ALA A 88 19.00 9.93 4.52
C ALA A 88 18.80 8.65 5.33
N PRO A 89 19.83 8.14 6.02
CA PRO A 89 19.66 7.05 6.97
C PRO A 89 18.59 7.45 7.98
N VAL A 90 17.60 6.57 8.16
CA VAL A 90 16.62 6.69 9.23
C VAL A 90 17.17 5.89 10.40
N GLU A 91 17.28 6.55 11.55
CA GLU A 91 17.68 5.87 12.78
C GLU A 91 16.61 4.84 13.15
N ASP A 92 17.02 3.58 13.26
CA ASP A 92 16.18 2.52 13.80
C ASP A 92 16.27 2.57 15.33
N PRO A 93 15.17 2.84 16.05
CA PRO A 93 15.18 2.82 17.51
C PRO A 93 15.50 1.44 18.11
N ILE A 94 15.47 0.39 17.29
CA ILE A 94 15.68 -1.00 17.69
C ILE A 94 17.18 -1.32 17.62
N ASP A 95 17.79 -1.63 18.77
CA ASP A 95 19.16 -2.15 18.82
C ASP A 95 19.18 -3.64 18.43
N PRO A 96 19.75 -4.01 17.27
CA PRO A 96 19.76 -5.39 16.79
C PRO A 96 20.50 -6.35 17.72
N ALA A 97 21.37 -5.87 18.62
CA ALA A 97 22.04 -6.70 19.61
C ALA A 97 21.12 -7.13 20.78
N THR A 98 20.02 -6.41 20.99
CA THR A 98 19.07 -6.67 22.09
C THR A 98 17.67 -7.06 21.60
N ALA A 99 17.38 -6.82 20.33
CA ALA A 99 16.09 -7.10 19.70
C ALA A 99 15.93 -8.57 19.31
N ASP A 100 16.11 -9.47 20.28
CA ASP A 100 15.92 -10.90 20.09
C ASP A 100 14.44 -11.27 20.31
N SER A 101 13.74 -11.51 19.20
CA SER A 101 12.34 -11.92 19.21
C SER A 101 12.15 -13.34 19.75
N ASP A 102 13.14 -14.22 19.58
CA ASP A 102 13.08 -15.59 20.09
C ASP A 102 13.22 -15.59 21.62
N GLU A 103 14.10 -14.76 22.18
CA GLU A 103 14.22 -14.58 23.63
C GLU A 103 12.94 -13.95 24.23
N THR A 104 12.35 -12.98 23.53
CA THR A 104 11.10 -12.35 23.97
C THR A 104 9.96 -13.36 24.01
N LEU A 105 9.79 -14.16 22.95
CA LEU A 105 8.77 -15.21 22.90
C LEU A 105 8.97 -16.26 24.01
N ALA A 106 10.21 -16.68 24.25
CA ALA A 106 10.51 -17.66 25.29
C ALA A 106 10.15 -17.15 26.70
N ARG A 107 10.37 -15.85 26.96
CA ARG A 107 9.96 -15.20 28.21
C ARG A 107 8.44 -15.14 28.33
N ASP A 108 7.76 -14.70 27.27
CA ASP A 108 6.31 -14.60 27.25
C ASP A 108 5.65 -15.98 27.45
N ASP A 109 6.17 -17.03 26.82
CA ASP A 109 5.69 -18.41 27.00
C ASP A 109 5.89 -18.90 28.44
N ALA A 110 7.01 -18.54 29.07
CA ALA A 110 7.28 -18.88 30.46
C ALA A 110 6.36 -18.11 31.43
N GLU A 111 6.12 -16.82 31.18
CA GLU A 111 5.20 -16.00 31.98
C GLU A 111 3.74 -16.43 31.80
N ALA A 112 3.34 -16.82 30.59
CA ALA A 112 1.98 -17.26 30.29
C ALA A 112 1.60 -18.55 31.03
N ILE A 113 2.56 -19.45 31.28
CA ILE A 113 2.33 -20.68 32.04
C ILE A 113 2.57 -20.51 33.55
N ASP A 114 3.14 -19.39 33.98
CA ASP A 114 3.41 -19.14 35.40
C ASP A 114 2.11 -18.95 36.19
N GLN A 115 1.79 -19.97 36.99
CA GLN A 115 0.61 -19.97 37.85
C GLN A 115 0.72 -19.00 39.02
N SER A 116 1.92 -18.52 39.36
CA SER A 116 2.13 -17.58 40.47
C SER A 116 1.51 -16.20 40.22
N ASN A 117 1.36 -15.82 38.94
CA ASN A 117 0.71 -14.60 38.51
C ASN A 117 -0.84 -14.72 38.47
N ILE A 118 -1.38 -15.90 38.76
CA ILE A 118 -2.82 -16.15 38.80
C ILE A 118 -3.31 -15.98 40.24
N LEU A 119 -4.45 -15.29 40.39
CA LEU A 119 -5.12 -15.19 41.69
C LEU A 119 -5.51 -16.59 42.18
N ASP A 120 -5.07 -16.92 43.39
CA ASP A 120 -5.43 -18.16 44.08
C ASP A 120 -6.96 -18.31 44.17
N GLY A 121 -7.47 -19.50 43.83
CA GLY A 121 -8.91 -19.80 43.93
C GLY A 121 -9.73 -19.56 42.65
N GLY A 122 -9.10 -19.18 41.54
CA GLY A 122 -9.72 -19.19 40.20
C GLY A 122 -10.52 -17.92 39.88
N ARG A 123 -11.77 -18.07 39.41
CA ARG A 123 -12.57 -16.93 38.91
C ARG A 123 -13.10 -16.11 40.07
N THR A 124 -12.73 -14.84 40.15
CA THR A 124 -13.29 -13.87 41.12
C THR A 124 -14.74 -13.49 40.83
N ARG A 125 -15.29 -13.87 39.66
CA ARG A 125 -16.68 -13.57 39.27
C ARG A 125 -17.66 -14.36 40.14
N GLY A 126 -18.31 -13.67 41.08
CA GLY A 126 -19.26 -14.26 42.03
C GLY A 126 -18.62 -14.69 43.35
N ALA A 127 -17.30 -14.54 43.50
CA ALA A 127 -16.62 -14.75 44.77
C ALA A 127 -17.00 -13.63 45.74
N LYS A 128 -17.30 -14.01 46.99
CA LYS A 128 -17.55 -13.02 48.06
C LYS A 128 -16.25 -12.27 48.32
N PRO A 129 -16.22 -10.93 48.28
CA PRO A 129 -15.00 -10.16 48.52
C PRO A 129 -14.44 -10.48 49.91
N THR A 130 -13.11 -10.60 49.99
CA THR A 130 -12.38 -10.76 51.25
C THR A 130 -12.31 -9.40 51.94
N GLY A 131 -13.40 -9.04 52.61
CA GLY A 131 -13.60 -7.74 53.24
C GLY A 131 -14.99 -7.21 52.94
N THR A 132 -15.61 -6.59 53.95
CA THR A 132 -16.83 -5.80 53.77
C THR A 132 -16.42 -4.36 53.54
N TYR A 133 -16.97 -3.70 52.52
CA TYR A 133 -16.97 -2.23 52.49
C TYR A 133 -17.61 -1.75 53.79
N ARG A 134 -16.79 -1.20 54.69
CA ARG A 134 -17.29 -0.51 55.87
C ARG A 134 -17.57 0.91 55.40
N GLU A 135 -18.85 1.23 55.25
CA GLU A 135 -19.25 2.62 55.06
C GLU A 135 -18.71 3.42 56.26
N PRO A 136 -18.05 4.56 56.04
CA PRO A 136 -17.68 5.43 57.15
C PRO A 136 -18.96 5.82 57.89
N GLY A 137 -18.95 5.67 59.21
CA GLY A 137 -20.04 6.18 60.04
C GLY A 137 -20.24 7.66 59.79
N ASP A 138 -21.43 8.14 60.15
CA ASP A 138 -21.77 9.56 60.25
C ASP A 138 -20.72 10.40 61.01
N GLU A 139 -19.93 9.76 61.89
CA GLU A 139 -18.84 10.37 62.67
C GLU A 139 -17.43 10.18 62.08
N GLU A 140 -17.26 9.36 61.02
CA GLU A 140 -15.96 8.89 60.52
C GLU A 140 -15.59 9.49 59.13
N GLY A 141 -16.45 10.35 58.55
CA GLY A 141 -16.33 10.77 57.15
C GLY A 141 -16.25 12.28 56.88
N LEU A 142 -16.34 13.15 57.88
CA LEU A 142 -16.27 14.59 57.67
C LEU A 142 -15.16 15.19 58.54
N PRO A 143 -14.14 15.86 57.96
CA PRO A 143 -13.23 16.68 58.76
C PRO A 143 -14.03 17.76 59.48
N ALA A 144 -13.50 18.27 60.59
CA ALA A 144 -14.09 19.42 61.26
C ALA A 144 -14.31 20.54 60.23
N ASN A 145 -15.44 21.24 60.31
CA ASN A 145 -15.71 22.42 59.48
C ASN A 145 -14.90 23.62 60.02
N ASP A 146 -13.59 23.43 60.16
CA ASP A 146 -12.60 24.43 60.56
C ASP A 146 -11.78 24.94 59.35
N GLY A 147 -12.15 24.49 58.14
CA GLY A 147 -11.48 24.85 56.90
C GLY A 147 -10.18 24.09 56.65
N THR A 148 -9.85 23.08 57.47
CA THR A 148 -8.68 22.23 57.25
C THR A 148 -9.08 20.93 56.55
N SER A 149 -8.33 20.55 55.51
CA SER A 149 -8.51 19.26 54.85
C SER A 149 -7.92 18.14 55.72
N SER A 150 -8.53 16.95 55.71
CA SER A 150 -7.96 15.76 56.35
C SER A 150 -6.60 15.43 55.73
N THR A 151 -5.57 15.24 56.56
CA THR A 151 -4.22 14.79 56.14
C THR A 151 -4.18 13.30 55.89
#